data_AF-A0A7J4F8P0-F1
#
_entry.id   AF-A0A7J4F8P0-F1
#
_cell.length_a   1.000
_cell.length_b   1.000
_cell.length_c   1.000
_cell.angle_alpha   90.00
_cell.angle_beta   90.00
_cell.angle_gamma   90.00
#
_symmetry.space_group_name_H-M   'P 1'
#
loop_
_entity.id
_entity.type
_entity.pdbx_description
1 polymer ?
#
loop_
_entity_poly.entity_id
_entity_poly.type
_entity_poly.pdbx_seq_one_letter_code
_entity_poly.pdbx_strand_id
1 'polypeptide(L)'
;KYRVNLDDVRGVGVAAISQALERADYVVIDEVGPMELFSNEFVEAVKRAVEHRKPVLGVIHWRLQHPVISFIKSRDGTEILTVTEENRDRLHKRVAEKLIRYLSRQPRRPPPPPR
;
A
#
# COMPACT_ATOMS: atom_id res chain seq x y z
N LYS A 1 2.98 -21.00 16.55
CA LYS A 1 1.64 -20.41 16.29
C LYS A 1 1.80 -18.91 16.38
N TYR A 2 1.82 -18.19 15.24
CA TYR A 2 1.88 -16.73 15.24
C TYR A 2 0.54 -16.18 15.75
N ARG A 3 0.59 -15.21 16.67
CA ARG A 3 -0.58 -14.46 17.14
C ARG A 3 -0.42 -13.05 16.60
N VAL A 4 -1.40 -12.55 15.85
CA VAL A 4 -1.41 -11.15 15.42
C VAL A 4 -2.04 -10.31 16.53
N ASN A 5 -1.47 -9.16 16.81
CA ASN A 5 -2.11 -8.17 17.67
C ASN A 5 -3.02 -7.30 16.80
N LEU A 6 -4.30 -7.65 16.76
CA LEU A 6 -5.30 -6.91 15.97
C LEU A 6 -5.45 -5.46 16.45
N ASP A 7 -5.18 -5.20 17.74
CA ASP A 7 -5.25 -3.85 18.29
C ASP A 7 -4.10 -2.98 17.75
N ASP A 8 -2.91 -3.54 17.52
CA ASP A 8 -1.81 -2.80 16.89
C ASP A 8 -2.07 -2.56 15.40
N VAL A 9 -2.63 -3.54 14.68
CA VAL A 9 -3.04 -3.36 13.27
C VAL A 9 -4.04 -2.20 13.13
N ARG A 10 -4.99 -2.10 14.07
CA ARG A 10 -5.96 -1.01 14.13
C ARG A 10 -5.32 0.30 14.55
N GLY A 11 -4.63 0.33 15.69
CA GLY A 11 -4.09 1.53 16.29
C GLY A 11 -2.98 2.19 15.47
N VAL A 12 -2.14 1.38 14.81
CA VAL A 12 -0.98 1.86 14.05
C VAL A 12 -1.23 1.77 12.55
N GLY A 13 -1.64 0.62 12.03
CA GLY A 13 -1.79 0.40 10.59
C GLY A 13 -2.88 1.25 9.96
N VAL A 14 -4.10 1.21 10.50
CA VAL A 14 -5.23 2.01 9.98
C VAL A 14 -4.95 3.51 10.14
N ALA A 15 -4.40 3.92 11.28
CA ALA A 15 -4.06 5.31 11.55
C ALA A 15 -2.97 5.82 10.59
N ALA A 16 -1.92 5.03 10.33
CA ALA A 16 -0.85 5.38 9.40
C ALA A 16 -1.39 5.56 7.98
N ILE A 17 -2.25 4.66 7.50
CA ILE A 17 -2.90 4.80 6.19
C ILE A 17 -3.72 6.09 6.15
N SER A 18 -4.56 6.35 7.15
CA SER A 18 -5.38 7.56 7.20
C SER A 18 -4.52 8.84 7.17
N GLN A 19 -3.46 8.90 7.97
CA GLN A 19 -2.55 10.04 8.02
C GLN A 19 -1.80 10.24 6.70
N ALA A 20 -1.37 9.16 6.04
CA ALA A 20 -0.72 9.23 4.73
C ALA A 20 -1.68 9.77 3.65
N LEU A 21 -2.94 9.34 3.67
CA LEU A 21 -3.98 9.85 2.77
C LEU A 21 -4.26 11.34 2.97
N GLU A 22 -4.11 11.87 4.18
CA GLU A 22 -4.24 13.30 4.43
C GLU A 22 -2.97 14.09 4.08
N ARG A 23 -1.81 13.61 4.52
CA ARG A 23 -0.60 14.44 4.68
C ARG A 23 0.57 14.07 3.78
N ALA A 24 0.68 12.81 3.35
CA ALA A 24 1.81 12.34 2.55
C ALA A 24 1.60 12.51 1.03
N ASP A 25 2.66 12.40 0.24
CA ASP A 25 2.56 12.40 -1.23
C ASP A 25 2.25 11.02 -1.80
N TYR A 26 2.58 9.96 -1.06
CA TYR A 26 2.38 8.55 -1.43
C TYR A 26 2.13 7.68 -0.19
N VAL A 27 1.61 6.48 -0.40
CA VAL A 27 1.32 5.50 0.66
C VAL A 27 2.16 4.24 0.42
N VAL A 28 2.82 3.73 1.47
CA VAL A 28 3.52 2.44 1.44
C VAL A 28 2.89 1.51 2.46
N ILE A 29 2.56 0.29 2.05
CA ILE A 29 1.96 -0.75 2.90
C ILE A 29 2.82 -2.01 2.79
N ASP A 30 3.56 -2.32 3.83
CA ASP A 30 4.43 -3.49 3.95
C ASP A 30 4.01 -4.26 5.21
N GLU A 31 3.18 -5.30 5.18
CA GLU A 31 2.61 -6.13 4.12
C GLU A 31 1.06 -6.14 4.24
N VAL A 32 0.35 -6.52 3.17
CA VAL A 32 -1.05 -6.96 3.22
C VAL A 32 -1.06 -8.49 3.27
N GLY A 33 -1.10 -9.03 4.48
CA GLY A 33 -1.05 -10.46 4.75
C GLY A 33 -2.36 -11.02 5.28
N PRO A 34 -2.49 -12.36 5.42
CA PRO A 34 -3.69 -12.99 5.93
C PRO A 34 -4.11 -12.49 7.32
N MET A 35 -3.14 -12.08 8.14
CA MET A 35 -3.37 -11.72 9.54
C MET A 35 -4.02 -10.34 9.67
N GLU A 36 -3.59 -9.38 8.85
CA GLU A 36 -4.12 -8.03 8.85
C GLU A 36 -5.56 -7.99 8.31
N LEU A 37 -5.90 -8.92 7.41
CA LEU A 37 -7.24 -9.02 6.82
C LEU A 37 -8.34 -9.49 7.78
N PHE A 38 -8.00 -9.99 8.97
CA PHE A 38 -8.99 -10.23 10.02
C PHE A 38 -9.56 -8.92 10.59
N SER A 39 -8.89 -7.79 10.37
CA SER A 39 -9.37 -6.46 10.74
C SER A 39 -10.14 -5.83 9.57
N ASN A 40 -11.47 -5.73 9.72
CA ASN A 40 -12.31 -5.04 8.73
C ASN A 40 -11.89 -3.57 8.57
N GLU A 41 -11.47 -2.90 9.66
CA GLU A 41 -10.99 -1.51 9.56
C GLU A 41 -9.73 -1.40 8.70
N PHE A 42 -8.82 -2.39 8.78
CA PHE A 42 -7.64 -2.44 7.93
C PHE A 42 -8.01 -2.68 6.47
N VAL A 43 -8.93 -3.61 6.19
CA VAL A 43 -9.44 -3.86 4.84
C VAL A 43 -10.00 -2.59 4.22
N GLU A 44 -10.84 -1.85 4.95
CA GLU A 44 -11.41 -0.59 4.47
C GLU A 44 -10.36 0.53 4.33
N ALA A 45 -9.35 0.57 5.20
CA ALA A 45 -8.22 1.49 5.03
C ALA A 45 -7.44 1.22 3.73
N VAL A 46 -7.12 -0.04 3.43
CA VAL A 46 -6.43 -0.44 2.20
C VAL A 46 -7.27 -0.09 0.97
N LYS A 47 -8.58 -0.36 0.97
CA LYS A 47 -9.48 0.02 -0.14
C LYS A 47 -9.45 1.53 -0.38
N ARG A 48 -9.65 2.33 0.68
CA ARG A 48 -9.59 3.79 0.59
C ARG A 48 -8.25 4.27 0.02
N ALA A 49 -7.15 3.63 0.41
CA ALA A 49 -5.84 4.00 -0.10
C ALA A 49 -5.71 3.74 -1.61
N VAL A 50 -6.19 2.60 -2.08
CA VAL A 50 -6.12 2.17 -3.49
C VAL A 50 -7.09 2.96 -4.38
N GLU A 51 -8.22 3.42 -3.83
CA GLU A 51 -9.15 4.30 -4.54
C GLU A 51 -8.68 5.75 -4.60
N HIS A 52 -7.79 6.14 -3.68
CA HIS A 52 -7.28 7.50 -3.62
C HIS A 52 -6.42 7.83 -4.84
N ARG A 53 -6.35 9.12 -5.19
CA ARG A 53 -5.51 9.62 -6.30
C ARG A 53 -4.00 9.56 -6.02
N LYS A 54 -3.58 9.15 -4.83
CA LYS A 54 -2.17 9.12 -4.44
C LYS A 54 -1.59 7.76 -4.84
N PRO A 55 -0.33 7.71 -5.27
CA PRO A 55 0.30 6.43 -5.57
C PRO A 55 0.44 5.59 -4.30
N VAL A 56 0.12 4.31 -4.43
CA VAL A 56 0.24 3.30 -3.37
C VAL A 56 1.26 2.26 -3.81
N LEU A 57 2.21 1.96 -2.94
CA LEU A 57 3.12 0.82 -3.07
C LEU A 57 2.79 -0.17 -1.97
N GLY A 58 2.41 -1.40 -2.34
CA GLY A 58 2.02 -2.43 -1.40
C GLY A 58 2.78 -3.74 -1.63
N VAL A 59 3.10 -4.45 -0.55
CA VAL A 59 3.50 -5.86 -0.59
C VAL A 59 2.28 -6.70 -0.26
N ILE A 60 1.99 -7.72 -1.07
CA ILE A 60 0.85 -8.63 -0.87
C ILE A 60 1.40 -10.03 -0.72
N HIS A 61 0.97 -10.73 0.34
CA HIS A 61 1.36 -12.12 0.54
C HIS A 61 0.91 -12.98 -0.66
N TRP A 62 1.83 -13.72 -1.29
CA TRP A 62 1.56 -14.36 -2.59
C TRP A 62 0.44 -15.42 -2.58
N ARG A 63 0.24 -16.11 -1.44
CA ARG A 63 -0.85 -17.10 -1.27
C ARG A 63 -2.20 -16.47 -0.92
N LEU A 64 -2.25 -15.15 -0.73
CA LEU A 64 -3.43 -14.49 -0.19
C LEU A 64 -4.55 -14.44 -1.23
N GLN A 65 -5.65 -15.11 -0.90
CA GLN A 65 -6.90 -15.03 -1.65
C GLN A 65 -7.93 -14.34 -0.76
N HIS A 66 -8.29 -13.11 -1.13
CA HIS A 66 -9.29 -12.34 -0.42
C HIS A 66 -9.94 -11.32 -1.38
N PRO A 67 -11.23 -10.97 -1.20
CA PRO A 67 -11.91 -9.99 -2.06
C PRO A 67 -11.17 -8.66 -2.21
N VAL A 68 -10.46 -8.20 -1.16
CA VAL A 68 -9.63 -6.98 -1.21
C VAL A 68 -8.48 -7.09 -2.21
N ILE A 69 -7.90 -8.27 -2.39
CA ILE A 69 -6.81 -8.49 -3.35
C ILE A 69 -7.36 -8.48 -4.77
N SER A 70 -8.52 -9.11 -5.00
CA SER A 70 -9.21 -9.03 -6.29
C SER A 70 -9.59 -7.59 -6.63
N PHE A 71 -10.08 -6.84 -5.65
CA PHE A 71 -10.37 -5.42 -5.78
C PHE A 71 -9.13 -4.60 -6.20
N ILE A 72 -8.01 -4.75 -5.50
CA ILE A 72 -6.74 -4.10 -5.84
C ILE A 72 -6.34 -4.43 -7.28
N LYS A 73 -6.36 -5.71 -7.65
CA LYS A 73 -5.96 -6.18 -8.98
C LYS A 73 -6.88 -5.65 -10.10
N SER A 74 -8.16 -5.44 -9.82
CA SER A 74 -9.12 -4.91 -10.79
C SER A 74 -9.02 -3.41 -11.01
N ARG A 75 -8.27 -2.69 -10.17
CA ARG A 75 -8.21 -1.23 -10.24
C ARG A 75 -7.32 -0.79 -11.41
N ASP A 76 -7.89 0.01 -12.31
CA ASP A 76 -7.15 0.63 -13.40
C ASP A 76 -5.90 1.38 -12.90
N GLY A 77 -4.77 1.14 -13.57
CA GLY A 77 -3.48 1.72 -13.18
C GLY A 77 -2.71 0.91 -12.13
N THR A 78 -3.25 -0.21 -11.65
CA THR A 78 -2.52 -1.14 -10.77
C THR A 78 -1.57 -2.01 -11.57
N GLU A 79 -0.31 -2.09 -11.14
CA GLU A 79 0.69 -3.02 -11.66
C GLU A 79 1.08 -4.01 -10.56
N ILE A 80 0.91 -5.31 -10.81
CA ILE A 80 1.34 -6.37 -9.89
C ILE A 80 2.65 -6.96 -10.37
N LEU A 81 3.65 -6.95 -9.50
CA LEU A 81 4.96 -7.53 -9.75
C LEU A 81 5.17 -8.73 -8.83
N THR A 82 5.15 -9.93 -9.41
CA THR A 82 5.47 -11.15 -8.66
C THR A 82 6.98 -11.23 -8.45
N VAL A 83 7.40 -11.28 -7.19
CA VAL A 83 8.82 -11.49 -6.84
C VAL A 83 9.18 -12.95 -7.13
N THR A 84 10.27 -13.16 -7.88
CA THR A 84 10.87 -14.48 -8.14
C THR A 84 12.34 -14.46 -7.74
N GLU A 85 12.96 -15.64 -7.63
CA GLU A 85 14.39 -15.74 -7.35
C GLU A 85 15.25 -15.06 -8.42
N GLU A 86 14.82 -15.06 -9.69
CA GLU A 86 15.59 -14.40 -10.74
C GLU A 86 15.47 -12.87 -10.72
N ASN A 87 14.36 -12.32 -10.20
CA ASN A 87 14.05 -10.89 -10.30
C ASN A 87 14.26 -10.08 -9.01
N ARG A 88 14.32 -10.74 -7.84
CA ARG A 88 14.41 -10.10 -6.50
C ARG A 88 15.49 -9.03 -6.40
N ASP A 89 16.68 -9.29 -6.95
CA ASP A 89 17.85 -8.41 -6.80
C ASP A 89 17.79 -7.18 -7.72
N ARG A 90 16.82 -7.11 -8.64
CA ARG A 90 16.65 -5.96 -9.56
C ARG A 90 15.31 -5.28 -9.38
N LEU A 91 14.34 -5.94 -8.75
CA LEU A 91 12.97 -5.46 -8.65
C LEU A 91 12.85 -4.12 -7.93
N HIS A 92 13.64 -3.92 -6.87
CA HIS A 92 13.67 -2.66 -6.11
C HIS A 92 13.99 -1.45 -6.99
N LYS A 93 14.94 -1.56 -7.94
CA LYS A 93 15.27 -0.49 -8.88
C LYS A 93 14.10 -0.17 -9.79
N ARG A 94 13.46 -1.20 -10.35
CA ARG A 94 12.28 -1.05 -11.23
C ARG A 94 11.12 -0.37 -10.50
N VAL A 95 10.85 -0.75 -9.25
CA VAL A 95 9.80 -0.15 -8.41
C VAL A 95 10.12 1.31 -8.12
N ALA A 96 11.33 1.61 -7.67
CA ALA A 96 11.77 2.97 -7.37
C ALA A 96 11.67 3.89 -8.60
N GLU A 97 12.17 3.45 -9.76
CA GLU A 97 12.06 4.22 -11.00
C GLU A 97 10.61 4.51 -11.40
N LYS A 98 9.70 3.54 -11.25
CA LYS A 98 8.28 3.73 -11.56
C LYS A 98 7.65 4.76 -10.62
N LEU A 99 7.94 4.67 -9.32
CA LEU A 99 7.44 5.61 -8.32
C LEU A 99 7.95 7.03 -8.61
N ILE A 100 9.24 7.20 -8.87
CA ILE A 100 9.84 8.49 -9.23
C ILE A 100 9.20 9.06 -10.50
N ARG A 101 9.04 8.25 -11.56
CA ARG A 101 8.38 8.70 -12.80
C ARG A 101 6.94 9.13 -12.56
N TYR A 102 6.20 8.43 -11.70
CA TYR A 102 4.83 8.79 -11.36
C TYR A 102 4.77 10.12 -10.59
N LEU A 103 5.62 10.27 -9.56
CA LEU A 103 5.66 11.48 -8.73
C LEU A 103 6.12 12.72 -9.52
N SER A 104 7.08 12.57 -10.44
CA SER A 104 7.54 13.68 -11.29
C SER A 104 6.48 14.21 -12.26
N ARG A 105 5.43 13.44 -12.53
CA ARG A 105 4.31 13.83 -13.41
C ARG A 105 3.17 14.53 -12.67
N GLN A 106 3.19 14.52 -11.33
CA GLN A 106 2.17 15.15 -10.50
C GLN A 106 2.59 16.59 -10.17
N PRO A 107 1.66 17.56 -10.15
CA PRO A 107 1.96 18.89 -9.63
C PRO A 107 2.38 18.75 -8.16
N ARG A 108 3.55 19.30 -7.80
CA ARG A 108 4.05 19.26 -6.43
C ARG A 108 3.01 19.85 -5.49
N ARG A 109 2.67 19.12 -4.42
CA ARG A 109 1.80 19.66 -3.38
C ARG A 109 2.50 20.89 -2.76
N PRO A 110 1.80 21.99 -2.49
CA PRO A 110 2.39 23.07 -1.72
C PRO A 110 2.86 22.51 -0.36
N PRO A 111 3.98 23.01 0.18
CA PRO A 111 4.49 22.55 1.46
C PRO A 111 3.39 22.67 2.53
N PRO A 112 3.31 21.72 3.48
CA PRO A 112 2.36 21.82 4.57
C PRO A 112 2.59 23.14 5.33
N PRO A 113 1.52 23.76 5.87
CA PRO A 113 1.68 24.96 6.67
C PRO A 113 2.64 24.69 7.84
N PRO A 114 3.49 25.67 8.22
CA PRO A 114 4.36 25.53 9.38
C PRO A 114 3.51 25.21 10.62
N ARG A 115 4.04 24.31 11.47
CA ARG A 115 3.40 23.92 12.73
C ARG A 115 3.36 25.08 13.71
#